data_AF-A0A6J8BEQ2-F1
#
_entry.id   AF-A0A6J8BEQ2-F1
#
_cell.length_a   1.000
_cell.length_b   1.000
_cell.length_c   1.000
_cell.angle_alpha   90.00
_cell.angle_beta   90.00
_cell.angle_gamma   90.00
#
_symmetry.space_group_name_H-M   'P 1'
#
loop_
_entity.id
_entity.type
_entity.pdbx_description
1 polymer ?
#
loop_
_entity_poly.entity_id
_entity_poly.type
_entity_poly.pdbx_seq_one_letter_code
_entity_poly.pdbx_strand_id
1 'polypeptide(L)'
;MISRLMEFKRKCVPEQLGFIPDIYKAAEKYNITDYIVNFANTVSFPSKKKLWSVIVNRKIKATEETWWLYRISCDNDFYMFRHIHSAIKPHKAWTIAKQFPELHASSKYVIDLCSVVRYEDEHLLCDKCGKFFLNIVEHLLVSCDFIQDKRDDLWQDIINVNPIKFSVYEQSFGT
;
A
#
# COMPACT_ATOMS: atom_id res chain seq x y z
N MET A 1 -11.43 -14.81 33.33
CA MET A 1 -10.92 -14.44 31.98
C MET A 1 -9.42 -14.11 32.03
N ILE A 2 -8.99 -13.19 32.90
CA ILE A 2 -7.57 -12.79 33.08
C ILE A 2 -6.67 -13.97 33.49
N SER A 3 -7.13 -14.83 34.41
CA SER A 3 -6.36 -15.98 34.91
C SER A 3 -6.02 -16.99 33.81
N ARG A 4 -6.97 -17.24 32.88
CA ARG A 4 -6.77 -18.12 31.72
C ARG A 4 -5.79 -17.54 30.69
N LEU A 5 -5.75 -16.22 30.58
CA LEU A 5 -4.89 -15.51 29.63
C LEU A 5 -3.43 -15.46 30.13
N MET A 6 -3.25 -15.30 31.45
CA MET A 6 -1.94 -15.43 32.11
C MET A 6 -1.44 -16.88 32.13
N GLU A 7 -2.34 -17.85 32.23
CA GLU A 7 -2.00 -19.28 32.13
C GLU A 7 -1.57 -19.66 30.70
N PHE A 8 -2.24 -19.10 29.67
CA PHE A 8 -1.85 -19.26 28.27
C PHE A 8 -0.44 -18.71 27.99
N LYS A 9 -0.09 -17.53 28.52
CA LYS A 9 1.26 -16.97 28.40
C LYS A 9 2.35 -17.92 28.94
N ARG A 10 2.05 -18.73 29.96
CA ARG A 10 3.02 -19.66 30.58
C ARG A 10 3.13 -21.02 29.89
N LYS A 11 2.09 -21.47 29.18
CA LYS A 11 1.97 -22.83 28.62
C LYS A 11 1.96 -22.87 27.09
N CYS A 12 2.25 -21.75 26.42
CA CYS A 12 1.97 -21.54 25.01
C CYS A 12 2.56 -22.64 24.11
N VAL A 13 1.68 -23.43 23.48
CA VAL A 13 2.02 -24.34 22.37
C VAL A 13 1.56 -23.66 21.07
N PRO A 14 2.41 -23.58 20.02
CA PRO A 14 2.10 -22.81 18.79
C PRO A 14 0.75 -23.17 18.14
N GLU A 15 0.31 -24.41 18.31
CA GLU A 15 -0.84 -25.03 17.63
C GLU A 15 -2.17 -24.93 18.41
N GLN A 16 -2.20 -24.31 19.60
CA GLN A 16 -3.46 -24.14 20.32
C GLN A 16 -4.38 -23.15 19.60
N LEU A 17 -5.60 -23.62 19.29
CA LEU A 17 -6.69 -22.87 18.67
C LEU A 17 -7.73 -22.46 19.72
N GLY A 18 -8.31 -21.27 19.58
CA GLY A 18 -9.42 -20.80 20.40
C GLY A 18 -9.33 -19.32 20.78
N PHE A 19 -10.42 -18.78 21.30
CA PHE A 19 -10.61 -17.35 21.54
C PHE A 19 -9.46 -16.66 22.31
N ILE A 20 -8.94 -17.29 23.37
CA ILE A 20 -7.86 -16.72 24.19
C ILE A 20 -6.51 -16.75 23.45
N PRO A 21 -6.06 -17.90 22.91
CA PRO A 21 -4.90 -17.95 22.02
C PRO A 21 -4.95 -16.94 20.87
N ASP A 22 -6.11 -16.82 20.21
CA ASP A 22 -6.27 -15.95 19.03
C ASP A 22 -6.14 -14.46 19.41
N ILE A 23 -6.73 -14.05 20.53
CA ILE A 23 -6.57 -12.69 21.06
C ILE A 23 -5.11 -12.41 21.41
N TYR A 24 -4.43 -13.36 22.05
CA TYR A 24 -3.02 -13.18 22.43
C TYR A 24 -2.12 -13.07 21.20
N LYS A 25 -2.30 -13.95 20.21
CA LYS A 25 -1.59 -13.91 18.91
C LYS A 25 -1.81 -12.58 18.19
N ALA A 26 -3.06 -12.09 18.16
CA ALA A 26 -3.37 -10.79 17.57
C ALA A 26 -2.72 -9.63 18.34
N ALA A 27 -2.76 -9.66 19.68
CA ALA A 27 -2.12 -8.66 20.50
C ALA A 27 -0.60 -8.66 20.35
N GLU A 28 0.01 -9.83 20.20
CA GLU A 28 1.45 -9.99 19.95
C GLU A 28 1.83 -9.43 18.59
N LYS A 29 1.09 -9.82 17.53
CA LYS A 29 1.27 -9.32 16.17
C LYS A 29 1.33 -7.78 16.11
N TYR A 30 0.47 -7.11 16.86
CA TYR A 30 0.36 -5.64 16.83
C TYR A 30 1.09 -4.93 17.98
N ASN A 31 1.88 -5.66 18.77
CA ASN A 31 2.63 -5.13 19.91
C ASN A 31 1.74 -4.36 20.92
N ILE A 32 0.65 -5.04 21.33
CA ILE A 32 -0.39 -4.61 22.26
C ILE A 32 -0.40 -5.48 23.55
N THR A 33 0.39 -6.57 23.58
CA THR A 33 0.50 -7.50 24.72
C THR A 33 0.78 -6.81 26.05
N ASP A 34 1.59 -5.76 26.06
CA ASP A 34 1.89 -4.98 27.27
C ASP A 34 0.64 -4.41 27.95
N TYR A 35 -0.36 -3.98 27.17
CA TYR A 35 -1.62 -3.48 27.74
C TYR A 35 -2.42 -4.60 28.42
N ILE A 36 -2.36 -5.81 27.86
CA ILE A 36 -3.04 -6.98 28.41
C ILE A 36 -2.33 -7.45 29.70
N VAL A 37 -1.00 -7.50 29.68
CA VAL A 37 -0.18 -7.86 30.85
C VAL A 37 -0.33 -6.83 31.95
N ASN A 38 -0.29 -5.54 31.61
CA ASN A 38 -0.45 -4.46 32.57
C ASN A 38 -1.84 -4.50 33.23
N PHE A 39 -2.90 -4.72 32.45
CA PHE A 39 -4.25 -4.93 32.99
C PHE A 39 -4.33 -6.14 33.91
N ALA A 40 -3.70 -7.25 33.54
CA ALA A 40 -3.71 -8.44 34.36
C ALA A 40 -2.97 -8.27 35.70
N ASN A 41 -1.95 -7.39 35.75
CA ASN A 41 -1.16 -7.12 36.94
C ASN A 41 -1.72 -6.00 37.81
N THR A 42 -2.32 -4.96 37.21
CA THR A 42 -2.70 -3.72 37.91
C THR A 42 -4.20 -3.47 37.93
N VAL A 43 -4.99 -4.28 37.21
CA VAL A 43 -6.43 -4.04 36.94
C VAL A 43 -6.69 -2.70 36.22
N SER A 44 -5.63 -2.01 35.79
CA SER A 44 -5.69 -0.73 35.11
C SER A 44 -5.75 -0.94 33.61
N PHE A 45 -6.80 -0.44 32.99
CA PHE A 45 -6.99 -0.41 31.54
C PHE A 45 -7.28 1.03 31.11
N PRO A 46 -6.99 1.43 29.86
CA PRO A 46 -7.44 2.72 29.36
C PRO A 46 -8.94 2.92 29.60
N SER A 47 -9.26 3.80 30.55
CA SER A 47 -10.60 3.90 31.16
C SER A 47 -11.67 4.41 30.20
N LYS A 48 -11.26 5.02 29.09
CA LYS A 48 -12.14 5.49 28.02
C LYS A 48 -12.08 4.54 26.83
N LYS A 49 -13.21 3.93 26.48
CA LYS A 49 -13.37 3.11 25.26
C LYS A 49 -12.78 3.75 24.01
N LYS A 50 -12.97 5.08 23.84
CA LYS A 50 -12.40 5.85 22.73
C LYS A 50 -10.87 5.85 22.73
N LEU A 51 -10.24 6.00 23.91
CA LEU A 51 -8.78 6.01 24.04
C LEU A 51 -8.19 4.65 23.66
N TRP A 52 -8.80 3.56 24.12
CA TRP A 52 -8.38 2.21 23.74
C TRP A 52 -8.44 2.00 22.22
N SER A 53 -9.56 2.36 21.60
CA SER A 53 -9.72 2.26 20.15
C SER A 53 -8.63 3.04 19.39
N VAL A 54 -8.32 4.26 19.84
CA VAL A 54 -7.25 5.08 19.24
C VAL A 54 -5.88 4.40 19.37
N ILE A 55 -5.55 3.85 20.55
CA ILE A 55 -4.28 3.15 20.79
C ILE A 55 -4.17 1.94 19.88
N VAL A 56 -5.19 1.09 19.84
CA VAL A 56 -5.22 -0.13 19.02
C VAL A 56 -5.08 0.22 17.55
N ASN A 57 -5.88 1.15 17.04
CA ASN A 57 -5.83 1.57 15.64
C ASN A 57 -4.47 2.15 15.26
N ARG A 58 -3.83 2.92 16.15
CA ARG A 58 -2.49 3.48 15.92
C ARG A 58 -1.43 2.38 15.85
N LYS A 59 -1.47 1.40 16.77
CA LYS A 59 -0.54 0.26 16.79
C LYS A 59 -0.70 -0.63 15.56
N ILE A 60 -1.94 -0.95 15.18
CA ILE A 60 -2.24 -1.71 13.96
C ILE A 60 -1.71 -0.96 12.74
N LYS A 61 -2.09 0.32 12.58
CA LYS A 61 -1.66 1.14 11.44
C LYS A 61 -0.13 1.19 11.32
N ALA A 62 0.58 1.48 12.41
CA ALA A 62 2.04 1.55 12.38
C ALA A 62 2.71 0.21 12.01
N THR A 63 2.17 -0.90 12.53
CA THR A 63 2.67 -2.24 12.21
C THR A 63 2.43 -2.59 10.75
N GLU A 64 1.20 -2.38 10.25
CA GLU A 64 0.85 -2.67 8.87
C GLU A 64 1.59 -1.73 7.89
N GLU A 65 1.80 -0.45 8.22
CA GLU A 65 2.64 0.48 7.45
C GLU A 65 4.08 -0.03 7.35
N THR A 66 4.65 -0.48 8.47
CA THR A 66 6.02 -1.03 8.50
C THR A 66 6.13 -2.28 7.62
N TRP A 67 5.17 -3.20 7.74
CA TRP A 67 5.16 -4.42 6.93
C TRP A 67 4.86 -4.16 5.46
N TRP A 68 4.04 -3.15 5.15
CA TRP A 68 3.81 -2.70 3.79
C TRP A 68 5.12 -2.19 3.17
N LEU A 69 5.78 -1.23 3.84
CA LEU A 69 7.06 -0.67 3.39
C LEU A 69 8.14 -1.74 3.24
N TYR A 70 8.23 -2.67 4.19
CA TYR A 70 9.16 -3.79 4.10
C TYR A 70 8.89 -4.64 2.86
N ARG A 71 7.64 -5.11 2.67
CA ARG A 71 7.24 -5.94 1.53
C ARG A 71 7.55 -5.27 0.19
N ILE A 72 7.12 -4.03 0.00
CA ILE A 72 7.35 -3.32 -1.28
C ILE A 72 8.82 -2.93 -1.51
N SER A 73 9.66 -2.95 -0.47
CA SER A 73 11.09 -2.64 -0.59
C SER A 73 11.96 -3.87 -0.87
N CYS A 74 11.52 -5.05 -0.44
CA CYS A 74 12.30 -6.29 -0.52
C CYS A 74 11.97 -7.13 -1.76
N ASP A 75 10.86 -6.84 -2.44
CA ASP A 75 10.37 -7.64 -3.55
C ASP A 75 10.25 -6.77 -4.80
N ASN A 76 11.02 -7.14 -5.83
CA ASN A 76 11.10 -6.42 -7.10
C ASN A 76 9.78 -6.41 -7.87
N ASP A 77 8.87 -7.36 -7.61
CA ASP A 77 7.53 -7.35 -8.21
C ASP A 77 6.71 -6.12 -7.75
N PHE A 78 7.11 -5.45 -6.65
CA PHE A 78 6.49 -4.23 -6.15
C PHE A 78 7.27 -2.95 -6.50
N TYR A 79 8.28 -3.00 -7.37
CA TYR A 79 9.10 -1.84 -7.71
C TYR A 79 8.25 -0.62 -8.13
N MET A 80 7.33 -0.80 -9.06
CA MET A 80 6.44 0.27 -9.51
C MET A 80 5.48 0.70 -8.39
N PHE A 81 4.90 -0.27 -7.65
CA PHE A 81 4.03 0.01 -6.51
C PHE A 81 4.70 0.86 -5.44
N ARG A 82 6.01 0.68 -5.19
CA ARG A 82 6.77 1.53 -4.26
C ARG A 82 6.75 3.00 -4.68
N HIS A 83 6.80 3.28 -5.98
CA HIS A 83 6.86 4.65 -6.51
C HIS A 83 5.48 5.30 -6.61
N ILE A 84 4.45 4.53 -7.00
CA ILE A 84 3.09 5.05 -7.16
C ILE A 84 2.23 4.97 -5.87
N HIS A 85 2.62 4.10 -4.93
CA HIS A 85 1.82 3.73 -3.77
C HIS A 85 2.65 3.48 -2.50
N SER A 86 3.42 4.50 -2.11
CA SER A 86 4.35 4.46 -0.97
C SER A 86 3.70 4.45 0.44
N ALA A 87 2.37 4.46 0.54
CA ALA A 87 1.66 4.52 1.82
C ALA A 87 0.45 3.58 1.85
N ILE A 88 0.15 3.00 3.01
CA ILE A 88 -1.01 2.12 3.19
C ILE A 88 -2.31 2.94 3.21
N LYS A 89 -2.84 3.20 2.01
CA LYS A 89 -4.11 3.92 1.81
C LYS A 89 -4.77 3.37 0.54
N PRO A 90 -6.05 3.66 0.28
CA PRO A 90 -6.61 3.33 -1.02
C PRO A 90 -5.82 4.02 -2.16
N HIS A 91 -5.51 3.29 -3.23
CA HIS A 91 -4.87 3.86 -4.41
C HIS A 91 -5.80 4.92 -5.06
N LYS A 92 -5.24 6.00 -5.64
CA LYS A 92 -6.05 7.07 -6.25
C LYS A 92 -6.97 6.55 -7.35
N ALA A 93 -6.48 5.63 -8.20
CA ALA A 93 -7.29 5.01 -9.25
C ALA A 93 -8.49 4.25 -8.68
N TRP A 94 -8.35 3.60 -7.53
CA TRP A 94 -9.48 2.96 -6.85
C TRP A 94 -10.50 3.98 -6.34
N THR A 95 -10.03 5.09 -5.76
CA THR A 95 -10.91 6.18 -5.31
C THR A 95 -11.68 6.80 -6.48
N ILE A 96 -11.01 7.02 -7.62
CA ILE A 96 -11.61 7.53 -8.85
C ILE A 96 -12.67 6.57 -9.38
N ALA A 97 -12.33 5.28 -9.53
CA ALA A 97 -13.27 4.26 -9.99
C ALA A 97 -14.52 4.13 -9.10
N LYS A 98 -14.36 4.34 -7.79
CA LYS A 98 -15.48 4.33 -6.85
C LYS A 98 -16.39 5.56 -7.00
N GLN A 99 -15.82 6.71 -7.34
CA GLN A 99 -16.56 7.96 -7.50
C GLN A 99 -17.19 8.10 -8.90
N PHE A 100 -16.53 7.54 -9.91
CA PHE A 100 -16.88 7.61 -11.32
C PHE A 100 -16.87 6.19 -11.91
N PRO A 101 -17.97 5.42 -11.78
CA PRO A 101 -18.02 4.02 -12.22
C PRO A 101 -17.68 3.81 -13.70
N GLU A 102 -17.93 4.79 -14.55
CA GLU A 102 -17.54 4.80 -15.97
C GLU A 102 -16.03 4.73 -16.19
N LEU A 103 -15.23 5.17 -15.20
CA LEU A 103 -13.76 5.16 -15.23
C LEU A 103 -13.17 3.87 -14.66
N HIS A 104 -13.98 2.90 -14.27
CA HIS A 104 -13.51 1.68 -13.64
C HIS A 104 -12.57 0.88 -14.56
N ALA A 105 -12.89 0.78 -15.85
CA ALA A 105 -12.05 0.06 -16.83
C ALA A 105 -10.65 0.72 -16.97
N SER A 106 -10.61 2.04 -17.18
CA SER A 106 -9.35 2.79 -17.31
C SER A 106 -8.54 2.78 -16.01
N SER A 107 -9.19 2.91 -14.86
CA SER A 107 -8.55 2.85 -13.55
C SER A 107 -7.94 1.47 -13.28
N LYS A 108 -8.62 0.39 -13.68
CA LYS A 108 -8.10 -0.97 -13.61
C LYS A 108 -6.88 -1.12 -14.51
N TYR A 109 -6.95 -0.65 -15.76
CA TYR A 109 -5.84 -0.74 -16.70
C TYR A 109 -4.56 -0.08 -16.16
N VAL A 110 -4.67 1.10 -15.53
CA VAL A 110 -3.54 1.78 -14.89
C VAL A 110 -2.94 0.94 -13.77
N ILE A 111 -3.77 0.31 -12.92
CA ILE A 111 -3.29 -0.57 -11.84
C ILE A 111 -2.60 -1.80 -12.43
N ASP A 112 -3.21 -2.44 -13.44
CA ASP A 112 -2.67 -3.62 -14.09
C ASP A 112 -1.30 -3.30 -14.73
N LEU A 113 -1.20 -2.17 -15.42
CA LEU A 113 0.05 -1.69 -16.02
C LEU A 113 1.15 -1.47 -14.96
N CYS A 114 0.80 -0.95 -13.78
CA CYS A 114 1.77 -0.80 -12.69
C CYS A 114 2.14 -2.13 -12.01
N SER A 115 1.35 -3.18 -12.19
CA SER A 115 1.57 -4.51 -11.58
C SER A 115 2.31 -5.50 -12.46
N VAL A 116 2.26 -5.32 -13.78
CA VAL A 116 2.87 -6.24 -14.76
C VAL A 116 4.33 -5.88 -15.05
N VAL A 117 4.73 -4.64 -14.80
CA VAL A 117 6.04 -4.12 -15.17
C VAL A 117 7.09 -4.55 -14.17
N ARG A 118 7.99 -5.41 -14.65
CA ARG A 118 9.19 -5.83 -13.93
C ARG A 118 10.34 -4.94 -14.35
N TYR A 119 11.15 -4.55 -13.37
CA TYR A 119 12.44 -3.97 -13.66
C TYR A 119 13.33 -5.11 -14.17
N GLU A 120 13.93 -4.94 -15.34
CA GLU A 120 14.95 -5.87 -15.82
C GLU A 120 16.31 -5.35 -15.37
N ASP A 121 17.16 -6.24 -14.85
CA ASP A 121 18.52 -5.88 -14.44
C ASP A 121 19.42 -5.56 -15.65
N GLU A 122 18.97 -5.92 -16.85
CA GLU A 122 19.67 -5.70 -18.11
C GLU A 122 19.00 -4.59 -18.93
N HIS A 123 19.82 -3.79 -19.62
CA HIS A 123 19.31 -2.78 -20.54
C HIS A 123 18.77 -3.47 -21.79
N LEU A 124 17.48 -3.28 -22.05
CA LEU A 124 16.81 -3.72 -23.26
C LEU A 124 16.98 -2.70 -24.38
N LEU A 125 17.18 -3.17 -25.61
CA LEU A 125 17.18 -2.34 -26.80
C LEU A 125 15.75 -2.19 -27.33
N CYS A 126 15.30 -0.96 -27.56
CA CYS A 126 14.02 -0.72 -28.21
C CYS A 126 14.14 -0.94 -29.73
N ASP A 127 13.44 -1.93 -30.26
CA ASP A 127 13.38 -2.21 -31.71
C ASP A 127 12.79 -1.07 -32.56
N LYS A 128 12.14 -0.09 -31.91
CA LYS A 128 11.45 1.01 -32.58
C LYS A 128 12.25 2.29 -32.61
N CYS A 129 12.81 2.70 -31.47
CA CYS A 129 13.58 3.95 -31.37
C CYS A 129 15.10 3.73 -31.28
N GLY A 130 15.56 2.49 -31.14
CA GLY A 130 16.98 2.14 -31.04
C GLY A 130 17.67 2.57 -29.73
N LYS A 131 16.92 3.03 -28.72
CA LYS A 131 17.47 3.42 -27.41
C LYS A 131 17.44 2.26 -26.42
N PHE A 132 18.42 2.23 -25.54
CA PHE A 132 18.46 1.31 -24.40
C PHE A 132 17.57 1.81 -23.26
N PHE A 133 16.88 0.90 -22.58
CA PHE A 133 16.01 1.20 -21.44
C PHE A 133 16.01 0.05 -20.42
N LEU A 134 15.66 0.36 -19.16
CA LEU A 134 15.54 -0.63 -18.08
C LEU A 134 14.08 -0.97 -17.74
N ASN A 135 13.16 -0.06 -18.07
CA ASN A 135 11.75 -0.19 -17.76
C ASN A 135 10.93 0.10 -19.03
N ILE A 136 10.28 -0.93 -19.55
CA ILE A 136 9.51 -0.83 -20.80
C ILE A 136 8.36 0.17 -20.68
N VAL A 137 7.73 0.30 -19.51
CA VAL A 137 6.61 1.23 -19.33
C VAL A 137 7.08 2.66 -19.18
N GLU A 138 8.15 2.93 -18.44
CA GLU A 138 8.76 4.26 -18.41
C GLU A 138 9.23 4.66 -19.80
N HIS A 139 9.88 3.72 -20.52
CA HIS A 139 10.29 3.96 -21.90
C HIS A 139 9.10 4.34 -22.77
N LEU A 140 8.05 3.51 -22.81
CA LEU A 140 6.90 3.73 -23.66
C LEU A 140 6.11 5.00 -23.26
N LEU A 141 5.85 5.19 -21.97
CA LEU A 141 4.99 6.27 -21.46
C LEU A 141 5.70 7.61 -21.24
N VAL A 142 7.03 7.68 -21.33
CA VAL A 142 7.77 8.91 -21.03
C VAL A 142 8.80 9.27 -22.10
N SER A 143 9.60 8.31 -22.60
CA SER A 143 10.85 8.63 -23.31
C SER A 143 11.05 8.01 -24.69
N CYS A 144 10.13 7.17 -25.17
CA CYS A 144 10.21 6.57 -26.50
C CYS A 144 9.78 7.58 -27.57
N ASP A 145 10.73 8.01 -28.40
CA ASP A 145 10.49 8.97 -29.49
C ASP A 145 9.52 8.39 -30.54
N PHE A 146 9.60 7.08 -30.81
CA PHE A 146 8.81 6.45 -31.86
C PHE A 146 7.30 6.44 -31.58
N ILE A 147 6.89 6.36 -30.31
CA ILE A 147 5.47 6.35 -29.94
C ILE A 147 5.01 7.66 -29.31
N GLN A 148 5.74 8.75 -29.54
CA GLN A 148 5.43 10.04 -28.96
C GLN A 148 3.98 10.47 -29.23
N ASP A 149 3.54 10.45 -30.49
CA ASP A 149 2.17 10.87 -30.85
C ASP A 149 1.11 10.05 -30.10
N LYS A 150 1.27 8.72 -30.04
CA LYS A 150 0.32 7.83 -29.35
C LYS A 150 0.34 8.02 -27.83
N ARG A 151 1.51 8.30 -27.26
CA ARG A 151 1.66 8.61 -25.84
C ARG A 151 0.96 9.92 -25.52
N ASP A 152 1.14 10.93 -26.37
CA ASP A 152 0.54 12.24 -26.19
C ASP A 152 -0.99 12.15 -26.29
N ASP A 153 -1.52 11.37 -27.25
CA ASP A 153 -2.94 11.04 -27.33
C ASP A 153 -3.46 10.36 -26.05
N LEU A 154 -2.75 9.35 -25.54
CA LEU A 154 -3.10 8.67 -24.30
C LEU A 154 -3.12 9.64 -23.11
N TRP A 155 -2.13 10.52 -23.00
CA TRP A 155 -2.11 11.51 -21.92
C TRP A 155 -3.23 12.54 -22.06
N GLN A 156 -3.57 12.96 -23.29
CA GLN A 156 -4.73 13.81 -23.55
C GLN A 156 -6.03 13.13 -23.14
N ASP A 157 -6.22 11.86 -23.48
CA ASP A 157 -7.38 11.09 -23.05
C ASP A 157 -7.43 10.99 -21.53
N ILE A 158 -6.32 10.70 -20.85
CA ILE A 158 -6.25 10.64 -19.38
C ILE A 158 -6.59 12.00 -18.75
N ILE A 159 -6.10 13.10 -19.33
CA ILE A 159 -6.38 14.47 -18.85
C ILE A 159 -7.85 14.82 -19.06
N ASN A 160 -8.40 14.54 -20.23
CA ASN A 160 -9.77 14.90 -20.61
C ASN A 160 -10.83 14.05 -19.90
N VAL A 161 -10.48 12.81 -19.55
CA VAL A 161 -11.34 11.88 -18.82
C VAL A 161 -11.30 12.13 -17.30
N ASN A 162 -10.27 12.83 -16.79
CA ASN A 162 -10.17 13.19 -15.37
C ASN A 162 -10.84 14.55 -15.09
N PRO A 163 -11.80 14.65 -14.13
CA PRO A 163 -12.20 15.94 -13.57
C PRO A 163 -11.10 16.60 -12.72
N ILE A 164 -9.92 15.97 -12.58
CA ILE A 164 -8.73 16.56 -11.99
C ILE A 164 -8.21 17.63 -12.97
N LYS A 165 -8.66 18.87 -12.80
CA LYS A 165 -8.01 20.02 -13.41
C LYS A 165 -6.52 20.01 -13.01
N PHE A 166 -5.64 19.65 -13.94
CA PHE A 166 -4.19 19.71 -13.76
C PHE A 166 -3.67 21.14 -13.50
N SER A 167 -4.52 22.16 -13.65
CA SER A 167 -4.22 23.55 -13.28
C SER A 167 -3.78 23.74 -11.83
N VAL A 168 -4.00 22.77 -10.93
CA VAL A 168 -3.49 22.79 -9.55
C VAL A 168 -2.00 22.40 -9.46
N TYR A 169 -1.48 21.63 -10.41
CA TYR A 169 -0.07 21.20 -10.43
C TYR A 169 0.84 22.15 -11.20
N GLU A 170 0.32 22.93 -12.15
CA GLU A 170 1.09 23.98 -12.85
C GLU A 170 1.52 25.11 -11.90
N GLN A 171 0.75 25.37 -10.83
CA GLN A 171 1.10 26.35 -9.80
C GLN A 171 2.18 25.85 -8.82
N SER A 172 2.55 24.57 -8.88
CA SER A 172 3.55 23.97 -7.98
C SER A 172 4.97 23.93 -8.57
N PHE A 173 5.11 24.22 -9.87
CA PHE A 173 6.39 24.24 -10.60
C PHE A 173 6.69 25.60 -11.25
N GLY A 174 5.86 26.61 -10.95
CA GLY A 174 6.04 27.99 -11.38
C GLY A 174 6.10 28.94 -10.20
N THR A 175 7.21 28.94 -9.45
CA THR A 175 7.98 30.10 -8.95
C THR A 175 9.13 29.64 -8.08
#